data_AF-A0A4R5VW45-F1
#
_entry.id   AF-A0A4R5VW45-F1
#
_cell.length_a   1.000
_cell.length_b   1.000
_cell.length_c   1.000
_cell.angle_alpha   90.00
_cell.angle_beta   90.00
_cell.angle_gamma   90.00
#
_symmetry.space_group_name_H-M   'P 1'
#
loop_
_entity.id
_entity.type
_entity.pdbx_description
1 polymer ?
#
loop_
_entity_poly.entity_id
_entity_poly.type
_entity_poly.pdbx_seq_one_letter_code
_entity_poly.pdbx_strand_id
1 'polypeptide(L)'
;MQAYFSLQGSFALRKSSLFILLMIGVIYSAQAASWCNADPAPTAAIQALQRDVDKRLAETSQPRAIARLHTEGTLPHQGIWDQSIEAKKDFPLIRNLALLWRANKDQRVLNQLAPILDAWATIYQPSFNPIDETDFDTIIDAFALIQADLPQATRDKVAALLHRFATGYLDQMQHYSKPGKNTWINNWQSHRIKIATMSAAALGDQRLLDAARWQFIKQLNQNLHPDGTSIDFEERDALHYVVYNLEPLVRAAMAANTMGQDWLTLRADNGVTLTVAIDWLVPYASGEKTHQEYVNTTVKFDLQRRDAGVPGFTGQWEPKSSDQLFWLASTLDARYQPLAQSLRKQLSWMAACWQIPAAQPAQ
;
A
#
# COMPACT_ATOMS: atom_id res chain seq x y z
N MET A 1 24.94 36.18 84.37
CA MET A 1 25.89 37.31 84.33
C MET A 1 25.75 37.97 82.97
N GLN A 2 25.50 39.29 82.98
CA GLN A 2 25.59 40.34 81.94
C GLN A 2 26.28 39.97 80.60
N ALA A 3 25.94 40.51 79.42
CA ALA A 3 25.44 41.83 79.06
C ALA A 3 24.81 41.89 77.65
N TYR A 4 24.04 42.96 77.42
CA TYR A 4 23.56 43.54 76.17
C TYR A 4 24.70 43.94 75.20
N PHE A 5 24.45 43.91 73.88
CA PHE A 5 24.42 45.12 73.02
C PHE A 5 23.90 44.80 71.61
N SER A 6 23.14 45.75 71.07
CA SER A 6 22.54 45.78 69.74
C SER A 6 23.54 46.14 68.64
N LEU A 7 23.22 45.81 67.38
CA LEU A 7 23.38 46.72 66.24
C LEU A 7 22.63 46.21 65.00
N GLN A 8 21.94 47.16 64.38
CA GLN A 8 21.08 47.03 63.21
C GLN A 8 21.90 46.80 61.93
N GLY A 9 21.37 45.99 61.02
CA GLY A 9 21.92 45.82 59.68
C GLY A 9 20.81 45.48 58.69
N SER A 10 20.30 46.51 58.01
CA SER A 10 19.30 46.42 56.96
C SER A 10 19.86 45.70 55.72
N PHE A 11 19.26 44.58 55.32
CA PHE A 11 19.46 44.01 53.98
C PHE A 11 18.13 43.97 53.23
N ALA A 12 18.10 44.71 52.12
CA ALA A 12 16.97 44.83 51.21
C ALA A 12 16.69 43.50 50.49
N LEU A 13 15.43 43.03 50.55
CA LEU A 13 14.93 41.94 49.70
C LEU A 13 14.88 42.42 48.24
N ARG A 14 15.73 41.86 47.38
CA ARG A 14 15.52 41.88 45.92
C ARG A 14 14.39 40.92 45.58
N LYS A 15 13.28 41.47 45.08
CA LYS A 15 12.21 40.69 44.43
C LYS A 15 12.74 40.16 43.09
N SER A 16 13.02 38.87 43.01
CA SER A 16 13.25 38.18 41.74
C SER A 16 11.89 37.83 41.13
N SER A 17 11.48 38.58 40.10
CA SER A 17 10.32 38.24 39.28
C SER A 17 10.66 37.03 38.41
N LEU A 18 10.02 35.89 38.71
CA LEU A 18 10.09 34.68 37.91
C LEU A 18 9.17 34.86 36.69
N PHE A 19 9.75 35.10 35.51
CA PHE A 19 9.00 35.05 34.25
C PHE A 19 8.80 33.59 33.84
N ILE A 20 7.56 33.10 33.96
CA ILE A 20 7.14 31.82 33.37
C ILE A 20 6.84 32.09 31.89
N LEU A 21 7.76 31.69 31.00
CA LEU A 21 7.46 31.60 29.57
C LEU A 21 6.57 30.37 29.35
N LEU A 22 5.28 30.60 29.16
CA LEU A 22 4.36 29.58 28.66
C LEU A 22 4.61 29.41 27.15
N MET A 23 5.47 28.48 26.77
CA MET A 23 5.59 28.04 25.38
C MET A 23 4.31 27.27 25.01
N ILE A 24 3.35 27.96 24.40
CA ILE A 24 2.22 27.32 23.72
C ILE A 24 2.81 26.67 22.47
N GLY A 25 3.20 25.40 22.60
CA GLY A 25 3.51 24.57 21.44
C GLY A 25 2.23 24.39 20.62
N VAL A 26 2.19 25.01 19.44
CA VAL A 26 1.17 24.67 18.44
C VAL A 26 1.51 23.26 17.95
N ILE A 27 0.85 22.26 18.52
CA ILE A 27 0.88 20.90 17.98
C ILE A 27 0.09 20.97 16.66
N TYR A 28 0.80 21.14 15.55
CA TYR A 28 0.24 20.82 14.23
C TYR A 28 -0.06 19.32 14.24
N SER A 29 -1.32 18.98 14.54
CA SER A 29 -1.82 17.64 14.29
C SER A 29 -1.99 17.56 12.78
N ALA A 30 -1.09 16.88 12.08
CA ALA A 30 -1.33 16.53 10.68
C ALA A 30 -2.66 15.76 10.64
N GLN A 31 -3.67 16.34 9.98
CA GLN A 31 -4.96 15.69 9.82
C GLN A 31 -4.72 14.40 9.05
N ALA A 32 -5.02 13.26 9.67
CA ALA A 32 -4.90 11.96 9.02
C ALA A 32 -5.75 11.96 7.74
N ALA A 33 -5.20 11.44 6.64
CA ALA A 33 -5.95 11.33 5.40
C ALA A 33 -7.10 10.32 5.56
N SER A 34 -8.20 10.51 4.83
CA SER A 34 -9.19 9.46 4.73
C SER A 34 -8.65 8.32 3.86
N TRP A 35 -9.10 7.08 4.10
CA TRP A 35 -8.80 5.95 3.20
C TRP A 35 -9.24 6.24 1.76
N CYS A 36 -10.27 7.06 1.62
CA CYS A 36 -10.96 7.41 0.39
C CYS A 36 -11.38 8.88 0.46
N ASN A 37 -10.92 9.71 -0.48
CA ASN A 37 -11.09 11.17 -0.45
C ASN A 37 -11.91 11.73 -1.62
N ALA A 38 -12.46 10.86 -2.49
CA ALA A 38 -13.28 11.26 -3.62
C ALA A 38 -14.75 11.43 -3.21
N ASP A 39 -15.16 12.63 -2.75
CA ASP A 39 -16.58 12.95 -2.47
C ASP A 39 -17.02 14.28 -3.13
N PRO A 40 -18.04 14.27 -4.02
CA PRO A 40 -18.67 13.09 -4.61
C PRO A 40 -17.75 12.40 -5.64
N ALA A 41 -17.85 11.08 -5.75
CA ALA A 41 -17.14 10.32 -6.78
C ALA A 41 -17.65 10.68 -8.21
N PRO A 42 -16.80 10.65 -9.26
CA PRO A 42 -17.21 11.08 -10.59
C PRO A 42 -18.21 10.10 -11.20
N THR A 43 -19.32 10.60 -11.76
CA THR A 43 -20.39 9.78 -12.36
C THR A 43 -19.88 8.78 -13.38
N ALA A 44 -18.93 9.19 -14.24
CA ALA A 44 -18.34 8.31 -15.25
C ALA A 44 -17.54 7.15 -14.63
N ALA A 45 -16.90 7.36 -13.48
CA ALA A 45 -16.22 6.32 -12.75
C ALA A 45 -17.22 5.32 -12.16
N ILE A 46 -18.28 5.81 -11.51
CA ILE A 46 -19.36 4.97 -10.95
C ILE A 46 -20.05 4.13 -12.02
N GLN A 47 -20.40 4.72 -13.17
CA GLN A 47 -20.99 3.98 -14.29
C GLN A 47 -20.06 2.90 -14.85
N ALA A 48 -18.75 3.16 -14.89
CA ALA A 48 -17.77 2.16 -15.34
C ALA A 48 -17.64 1.00 -14.34
N LEU A 49 -17.64 1.28 -13.04
CA LEU A 49 -17.64 0.26 -11.99
C LEU A 49 -18.91 -0.60 -12.07
N GLN A 50 -20.09 0.02 -12.24
CA GLN A 50 -21.34 -0.71 -12.37
C GLN A 50 -21.32 -1.68 -13.55
N ARG A 51 -20.86 -1.24 -14.74
CA ARG A 51 -20.76 -2.11 -15.92
C ARG A 51 -19.82 -3.31 -15.70
N ASP A 52 -18.69 -3.11 -15.02
CA ASP A 52 -17.77 -4.21 -14.73
C ASP A 52 -18.36 -5.19 -13.70
N VAL A 53 -19.04 -4.69 -12.67
CA VAL A 53 -19.76 -5.52 -11.69
C VAL A 53 -20.86 -6.34 -12.37
N ASP A 54 -21.71 -5.71 -13.18
CA ASP A 54 -22.80 -6.39 -13.90
C ASP A 54 -22.26 -7.50 -14.80
N LYS A 55 -21.16 -7.23 -15.51
CA LYS A 55 -20.48 -8.23 -16.34
C LYS A 55 -19.99 -9.42 -15.52
N ARG A 56 -19.32 -9.18 -14.39
CA ARG A 56 -18.74 -10.25 -13.55
C ARG A 56 -19.82 -11.09 -12.86
N LEU A 57 -20.89 -10.45 -12.39
CA LEU A 57 -22.01 -11.15 -11.76
C LEU A 57 -22.83 -11.97 -12.76
N ALA A 58 -22.80 -11.60 -14.05
CA ALA A 58 -23.37 -12.42 -15.11
C ALA A 58 -22.56 -13.70 -15.39
N GLU A 59 -21.26 -13.72 -15.08
CA GLU A 59 -20.43 -14.94 -15.19
C GLU A 59 -20.72 -15.93 -14.05
N THR A 60 -20.84 -15.43 -12.81
CA THR A 60 -21.35 -16.22 -11.67
C THR A 60 -21.80 -15.30 -10.53
N SER A 61 -22.80 -15.76 -9.78
CA SER A 61 -23.26 -15.12 -8.55
C SER A 61 -22.66 -15.71 -7.27
N GLN A 62 -21.88 -16.78 -7.39
CA GLN A 62 -21.30 -17.47 -6.23
C GLN A 62 -19.87 -16.99 -5.94
N PRO A 63 -19.49 -16.82 -4.65
CA PRO A 63 -18.09 -16.59 -4.28
C PRO A 63 -17.17 -17.71 -4.78
N ARG A 64 -15.98 -17.36 -5.23
CA ARG A 64 -14.94 -18.28 -5.70
C ARG A 64 -13.82 -18.48 -4.68
N ALA A 65 -14.13 -18.29 -3.40
CA ALA A 65 -13.17 -18.46 -2.33
C ALA A 65 -12.62 -19.89 -2.28
N ILE A 66 -11.29 -20.01 -2.24
CA ILE A 66 -10.59 -21.29 -2.07
C ILE A 66 -9.63 -21.21 -0.88
N ALA A 67 -9.29 -22.36 -0.29
CA ALA A 67 -8.48 -22.38 0.94
C ALA A 67 -7.05 -21.88 0.75
N ARG A 68 -6.51 -21.98 -0.48
CA ARG A 68 -5.14 -21.59 -0.82
C ARG A 68 -5.07 -21.12 -2.27
N LEU A 69 -4.37 -20.03 -2.50
CA LEU A 69 -3.94 -19.58 -3.83
C LEU A 69 -2.51 -20.05 -4.09
N HIS A 70 -2.21 -20.39 -5.34
CA HIS A 70 -0.84 -20.59 -5.78
C HIS A 70 -0.68 -20.34 -7.29
N THR A 71 0.13 -19.33 -7.60
CA THR A 71 0.51 -18.87 -8.95
C THR A 71 1.99 -18.50 -9.01
N GLU A 72 2.56 -18.07 -7.89
CA GLU A 72 3.98 -17.80 -7.75
C GLU A 72 4.82 -19.03 -8.16
N GLY A 73 5.90 -18.79 -8.91
CA GLY A 73 6.82 -19.87 -9.30
C GLY A 73 6.26 -20.92 -10.27
N THR A 74 5.03 -20.74 -10.78
CA THR A 74 4.36 -21.68 -11.69
C THR A 74 4.14 -21.09 -13.08
N LEU A 75 4.16 -21.95 -14.09
CA LEU A 75 3.68 -21.64 -15.44
C LEU A 75 2.16 -21.88 -15.53
N PRO A 76 1.48 -21.32 -16.54
CA PRO A 76 0.08 -21.64 -16.81
C PRO A 76 -0.16 -23.16 -16.82
N HIS A 77 -1.31 -23.58 -16.27
CA HIS A 77 -1.74 -24.98 -16.17
C HIS A 77 -0.92 -25.89 -15.23
N GLN A 78 -0.02 -25.34 -14.41
CA GLN A 78 0.71 -26.11 -13.40
C GLN A 78 0.06 -26.04 -12.02
N GLY A 79 0.04 -27.17 -11.31
CA GLY A 79 -0.48 -27.24 -9.94
C GLY A 79 -1.92 -26.74 -9.87
N ILE A 80 -2.16 -25.74 -9.00
CA ILE A 80 -3.48 -25.10 -8.84
C ILE A 80 -3.58 -23.72 -9.52
N TRP A 81 -2.73 -23.45 -10.52
CA TRP A 81 -2.66 -22.14 -11.18
C TRP A 81 -4.01 -21.72 -11.76
N ASP A 82 -4.67 -22.59 -12.55
CA ASP A 82 -5.95 -22.25 -13.20
C ASP A 82 -7.05 -21.98 -12.17
N GLN A 83 -7.12 -22.78 -11.09
CA GLN A 83 -8.10 -22.56 -10.03
C GLN A 83 -7.82 -21.27 -9.26
N SER A 84 -6.54 -20.94 -9.05
CA SER A 84 -6.14 -19.70 -8.39
C SER A 84 -6.48 -18.48 -9.24
N ILE A 85 -6.26 -18.53 -10.56
CA ILE A 85 -6.64 -17.47 -11.50
C ILE A 85 -8.16 -17.30 -11.56
N GLU A 86 -8.91 -18.40 -11.56
CA GLU A 86 -10.38 -18.32 -11.49
C GLU A 86 -10.84 -17.69 -10.17
N ALA A 87 -10.30 -18.12 -9.03
CA ALA A 87 -10.62 -17.57 -7.72
C ALA A 87 -10.30 -16.07 -7.62
N LYS A 88 -9.16 -15.64 -8.16
CA LYS A 88 -8.72 -14.24 -8.19
C LYS A 88 -9.68 -13.28 -8.92
N LYS A 89 -10.63 -13.79 -9.72
CA LYS A 89 -11.67 -12.95 -10.36
C LYS A 89 -12.59 -12.26 -9.35
N ASP A 90 -12.67 -12.75 -8.11
CA ASP A 90 -13.44 -12.11 -7.05
C ASP A 90 -12.81 -10.79 -6.57
N PHE A 91 -11.48 -10.64 -6.59
CA PHE A 91 -10.80 -9.46 -6.05
C PHE A 91 -11.21 -8.12 -6.73
N PRO A 92 -11.19 -7.99 -8.07
CA PRO A 92 -11.72 -6.78 -8.71
C PRO A 92 -13.23 -6.60 -8.49
N LEU A 93 -14.02 -7.68 -8.35
CA LEU A 93 -15.44 -7.61 -8.03
C LEU A 93 -15.66 -7.03 -6.62
N ILE A 94 -14.93 -7.53 -5.61
CA ILE A 94 -14.95 -7.05 -4.23
C ILE A 94 -14.64 -5.56 -4.18
N ARG A 95 -13.55 -5.12 -4.83
CA ARG A 95 -13.17 -3.71 -4.89
C ARG A 95 -14.27 -2.85 -5.49
N ASN A 96 -14.81 -3.25 -6.64
CA ASN A 96 -15.79 -2.44 -7.36
C ASN A 96 -17.12 -2.37 -6.62
N LEU A 97 -17.58 -3.46 -5.99
CA LEU A 97 -18.75 -3.46 -5.14
C LEU A 97 -18.56 -2.53 -3.92
N ALA A 98 -17.40 -2.55 -3.26
CA ALA A 98 -17.14 -1.69 -2.11
C ALA A 98 -17.18 -0.20 -2.49
N LEU A 99 -16.62 0.14 -3.64
CA LEU A 99 -16.64 1.50 -4.19
C LEU A 99 -18.05 1.94 -4.61
N LEU A 100 -18.85 1.06 -5.21
CA LEU A 100 -20.25 1.33 -5.54
C LEU A 100 -21.07 1.57 -4.27
N TRP A 101 -20.93 0.71 -3.26
CA TRP A 101 -21.61 0.88 -1.96
C TRP A 101 -21.29 2.23 -1.33
N ARG A 102 -20.01 2.63 -1.29
CA ARG A 102 -19.63 3.96 -0.80
C ARG A 102 -20.32 5.08 -1.56
N ALA A 103 -20.37 4.99 -2.89
CA ALA A 103 -20.87 6.05 -3.74
C ALA A 103 -22.40 6.24 -3.68
N ASN A 104 -23.18 5.18 -3.45
CA ASN A 104 -24.64 5.25 -3.56
C ASN A 104 -25.44 4.62 -2.41
N LYS A 105 -24.78 3.91 -1.49
CA LYS A 105 -25.40 3.18 -0.37
C LYS A 105 -26.56 2.25 -0.78
N ASP A 106 -26.48 1.67 -1.98
CA ASP A 106 -27.48 0.73 -2.50
C ASP A 106 -27.38 -0.62 -1.78
N GLN A 107 -28.39 -0.98 -0.99
CA GLN A 107 -28.42 -2.21 -0.20
C GLN A 107 -28.23 -3.47 -1.04
N ARG A 108 -28.58 -3.45 -2.33
CA ARG A 108 -28.35 -4.57 -3.24
C ARG A 108 -26.85 -4.88 -3.41
N VAL A 109 -26.02 -3.83 -3.44
CA VAL A 109 -24.55 -3.95 -3.54
C VAL A 109 -23.99 -4.58 -2.28
N LEU A 110 -24.43 -4.13 -1.10
CA LEU A 110 -23.99 -4.72 0.18
C LEU A 110 -24.42 -6.19 0.32
N ASN A 111 -25.64 -6.51 -0.11
CA ASN A 111 -26.15 -7.89 -0.13
C ASN A 111 -25.37 -8.82 -1.08
N GLN A 112 -24.70 -8.27 -2.09
CA GLN A 112 -23.81 -9.03 -2.98
C GLN A 112 -22.39 -9.14 -2.41
N LEU A 113 -21.88 -8.07 -1.81
CA LEU A 113 -20.51 -8.00 -1.31
C LEU A 113 -20.30 -8.81 -0.03
N ALA A 114 -21.22 -8.73 0.92
CA ALA A 114 -21.05 -9.36 2.23
C ALA A 114 -20.86 -10.90 2.14
N PRO A 115 -21.62 -11.66 1.33
CA PRO A 115 -21.38 -13.10 1.15
C PRO A 115 -20.01 -13.43 0.56
N ILE A 116 -19.50 -12.62 -0.37
CA ILE A 116 -18.19 -12.84 -0.99
C ILE A 116 -17.09 -12.64 0.06
N LEU A 117 -17.16 -11.55 0.84
CA LEU A 117 -16.23 -11.30 1.95
C LEU A 117 -16.30 -12.38 3.03
N ASP A 118 -17.50 -12.83 3.40
CA ASP A 118 -17.70 -13.90 4.38
C ASP A 118 -17.04 -15.21 3.92
N ALA A 119 -17.23 -15.58 2.65
CA ALA A 119 -16.65 -16.79 2.07
C ALA A 119 -15.12 -16.75 2.11
N TRP A 120 -14.50 -15.66 1.62
CA TRP A 120 -13.04 -15.52 1.65
C TRP A 120 -12.49 -15.49 3.09
N ALA A 121 -13.13 -14.77 4.00
CA ALA A 121 -12.70 -14.70 5.40
C ALA A 121 -12.86 -16.03 6.16
N THR A 122 -13.81 -16.86 5.75
CA THR A 122 -14.08 -18.18 6.35
C THR A 122 -13.17 -19.28 5.77
N ILE A 123 -12.99 -19.29 4.45
CA ILE A 123 -12.35 -20.41 3.73
C ILE A 123 -10.84 -20.23 3.62
N TYR A 124 -10.38 -19.00 3.36
CA TYR A 124 -8.98 -18.76 3.03
C TYR A 124 -8.05 -18.94 4.23
N GLN A 125 -6.95 -19.65 4.01
CA GLN A 125 -5.89 -19.86 4.98
C GLN A 125 -4.62 -19.17 4.47
N PRO A 126 -4.14 -18.09 5.13
CA PRO A 126 -2.89 -17.43 4.74
C PRO A 126 -1.75 -18.43 4.62
N SER A 127 -1.21 -18.52 3.42
CA SER A 127 0.00 -19.26 3.09
C SER A 127 1.27 -18.47 3.38
N PHE A 128 1.11 -17.15 3.54
CA PHE A 128 2.18 -16.16 3.67
C PHE A 128 3.15 -16.17 2.47
N ASN A 129 2.63 -16.53 1.29
CA ASN A 129 3.27 -16.22 0.01
C ASN A 129 2.75 -14.86 -0.47
N PRO A 130 3.55 -13.77 -0.36
CA PRO A 130 3.08 -12.42 -0.65
C PRO A 130 2.76 -12.20 -2.13
N ILE A 131 3.28 -13.03 -3.03
CA ILE A 131 2.99 -12.95 -4.47
C ILE A 131 1.61 -13.57 -4.76
N ASP A 132 1.29 -14.68 -4.11
CA ASP A 132 -0.03 -15.30 -4.22
C ASP A 132 -1.11 -14.43 -3.55
N GLU A 133 -0.74 -13.76 -2.46
CA GLU A 133 -1.63 -12.97 -1.61
C GLU A 133 -1.69 -11.48 -1.94
N THR A 134 -0.92 -11.00 -2.91
CA THR A 134 -0.81 -9.55 -3.19
C THR A 134 -2.15 -8.88 -3.47
N ASP A 135 -3.08 -9.59 -4.12
CA ASP A 135 -4.39 -9.06 -4.53
C ASP A 135 -5.41 -9.01 -3.35
N PHE A 136 -5.05 -9.49 -2.16
CA PHE A 136 -5.88 -9.32 -0.96
C PHE A 136 -5.98 -7.87 -0.50
N ASP A 137 -5.17 -6.97 -1.06
CA ASP A 137 -5.34 -5.54 -0.86
C ASP A 137 -6.75 -5.05 -1.24
N THR A 138 -7.46 -5.72 -2.16
CA THR A 138 -8.86 -5.42 -2.47
C THR A 138 -9.83 -5.75 -1.32
N ILE A 139 -9.57 -6.83 -0.58
CA ILE A 139 -10.36 -7.19 0.61
C ILE A 139 -10.07 -6.20 1.73
N ILE A 140 -8.82 -5.79 1.88
CA ILE A 140 -8.41 -4.79 2.89
C ILE A 140 -9.05 -3.43 2.58
N ASP A 141 -8.99 -2.98 1.33
CA ASP A 141 -9.69 -1.77 0.86
C ASP A 141 -11.18 -1.86 1.13
N ALA A 142 -11.83 -2.98 0.75
CA ALA A 142 -13.26 -3.15 0.97
C ALA A 142 -13.60 -3.05 2.46
N PHE A 143 -12.85 -3.74 3.33
CA PHE A 143 -13.06 -3.66 4.77
C PHE A 143 -12.92 -2.22 5.30
N ALA A 144 -11.84 -1.52 4.94
CA ALA A 144 -11.62 -0.13 5.38
C ALA A 144 -12.76 0.80 4.94
N LEU A 145 -13.32 0.59 3.75
CA LEU A 145 -14.41 1.38 3.19
C LEU A 145 -15.78 1.09 3.82
N ILE A 146 -16.06 -0.17 4.17
CA ILE A 146 -17.45 -0.62 4.43
C ILE A 146 -17.66 -1.32 5.78
N GLN A 147 -16.63 -1.44 6.62
CA GLN A 147 -16.71 -2.19 7.88
C GLN A 147 -17.89 -1.78 8.78
N ALA A 148 -18.24 -0.49 8.84
CA ALA A 148 -19.35 -0.01 9.67
C ALA A 148 -20.72 -0.52 9.22
N ASP A 149 -20.86 -0.87 7.94
CA ASP A 149 -22.11 -1.28 7.31
C ASP A 149 -22.24 -2.81 7.17
N LEU A 150 -21.15 -3.56 7.40
CA LEU A 150 -21.15 -5.02 7.29
C LEU A 150 -21.99 -5.69 8.39
N PRO A 151 -22.64 -6.84 8.09
CA PRO A 151 -23.14 -7.73 9.14
C PRO A 151 -22.03 -8.05 10.14
N GLN A 152 -22.34 -7.95 11.44
CA GLN A 152 -21.38 -8.11 12.53
C GLN A 152 -20.51 -9.37 12.37
N ALA A 153 -21.11 -10.52 12.11
CA ALA A 153 -20.40 -11.79 11.96
C ALA A 153 -19.40 -11.78 10.78
N THR A 154 -19.78 -11.18 9.65
CA THR A 154 -18.88 -11.03 8.49
C THR A 154 -17.76 -10.04 8.80
N ARG A 155 -18.07 -8.90 9.44
CA ARG A 155 -17.07 -7.93 9.86
C ARG A 155 -16.00 -8.55 10.75
N ASP A 156 -16.41 -9.34 11.74
CA ASP A 156 -15.50 -9.97 12.70
C ASP A 156 -14.59 -11.01 12.03
N LYS A 157 -15.13 -11.80 11.10
CA LYS A 157 -14.32 -12.76 10.31
C LYS A 157 -13.29 -12.06 9.43
N VAL A 158 -13.69 -10.99 8.72
CA VAL A 158 -12.78 -10.23 7.86
C VAL A 158 -11.71 -9.56 8.72
N ALA A 159 -12.08 -8.90 9.82
CA ALA A 159 -11.12 -8.32 10.77
C ALA A 159 -10.12 -9.36 11.29
N ALA A 160 -10.59 -10.57 11.62
CA ALA A 160 -9.72 -11.66 12.04
C ALA A 160 -8.77 -12.13 10.93
N LEU A 161 -9.20 -12.18 9.67
CA LEU A 161 -8.33 -12.48 8.53
C LEU A 161 -7.24 -11.40 8.36
N LEU A 162 -7.62 -10.12 8.39
CA LEU A 162 -6.69 -8.99 8.31
C LEU A 162 -5.67 -9.02 9.45
N HIS A 163 -6.12 -9.33 10.67
CA HIS A 163 -5.21 -9.47 11.81
C HIS A 163 -4.22 -10.62 11.62
N ARG A 164 -4.64 -11.76 11.07
CA ARG A 164 -3.74 -12.88 10.72
C ARG A 164 -2.71 -12.48 9.67
N PHE A 165 -3.10 -11.71 8.65
CA PHE A 165 -2.16 -11.18 7.68
C PHE A 165 -1.14 -10.24 8.33
N ALA A 166 -1.60 -9.23 9.08
CA ALA A 166 -0.71 -8.27 9.73
C ALA A 166 0.29 -8.97 10.65
N THR A 167 -0.21 -9.76 11.61
CA THR A 167 0.65 -10.42 12.60
C THR A 167 1.55 -11.49 12.00
N GLY A 168 1.04 -12.33 11.09
CA GLY A 168 1.82 -13.40 10.50
C GLY A 168 2.93 -12.91 9.57
N TYR A 169 2.67 -11.88 8.74
CA TYR A 169 3.74 -11.29 7.93
C TYR A 169 4.77 -10.55 8.79
N LEU A 170 4.35 -9.79 9.79
CA LEU A 170 5.28 -9.11 10.70
C LEU A 170 6.17 -10.09 11.47
N ASP A 171 5.58 -11.17 12.00
CA ASP A 171 6.32 -12.24 12.66
C ASP A 171 7.34 -12.89 11.71
N GLN A 172 6.93 -13.18 10.48
CA GLN A 172 7.83 -13.75 9.48
C GLN A 172 9.00 -12.82 9.15
N MET A 173 8.74 -11.54 8.92
CA MET A 173 9.78 -10.55 8.61
C MET A 173 10.73 -10.32 9.79
N GLN A 174 10.26 -10.47 11.03
CA GLN A 174 11.08 -10.38 12.24
C GLN A 174 12.01 -11.59 12.39
N HIS A 175 11.53 -12.81 12.12
CA HIS A 175 12.27 -14.04 12.44
C HIS A 175 13.02 -14.68 11.27
N TYR A 176 12.62 -14.43 10.01
CA TYR A 176 13.14 -15.15 8.85
C TYR A 176 14.00 -14.33 7.89
N SER A 177 14.44 -13.12 8.28
CA SER A 177 15.45 -12.36 7.53
C SER A 177 16.84 -13.00 7.67
N LYS A 178 17.04 -14.18 7.08
CA LYS A 178 18.36 -14.80 6.97
C LYS A 178 19.17 -14.05 5.91
N PRO A 179 20.40 -13.60 6.22
CA PRO A 179 21.30 -13.04 5.22
C PRO A 179 21.45 -13.99 4.02
N GLY A 180 21.29 -13.47 2.80
CA GLY A 180 21.50 -14.22 1.55
C GLY A 180 20.27 -14.88 0.90
N LYS A 181 19.05 -14.69 1.43
CA LYS A 181 17.82 -15.03 0.69
C LYS A 181 17.21 -13.77 0.06
N ASN A 182 17.35 -13.62 -1.26
CA ASN A 182 16.98 -12.40 -2.00
C ASN A 182 15.49 -12.04 -1.85
N THR A 183 14.60 -13.01 -1.60
CA THR A 183 13.15 -12.75 -1.42
C THR A 183 12.77 -12.02 -0.12
N TRP A 184 13.72 -11.75 0.79
CA TRP A 184 13.49 -10.91 1.97
C TRP A 184 13.96 -9.47 1.81
N ILE A 185 14.54 -9.14 0.65
CA ILE A 185 15.02 -7.79 0.35
C ILE A 185 14.54 -7.29 -1.03
N ASN A 186 13.99 -8.15 -1.89
CA ASN A 186 13.44 -7.77 -3.19
C ASN A 186 11.92 -7.52 -3.13
N ASN A 187 11.25 -7.40 -4.28
CA ASN A 187 9.82 -7.14 -4.39
C ASN A 187 8.92 -7.99 -3.47
N TRP A 188 9.30 -9.23 -3.18
CA TRP A 188 8.55 -10.08 -2.25
C TRP A 188 8.38 -9.44 -0.89
N GLN A 189 9.44 -8.83 -0.36
CA GLN A 189 9.41 -8.13 0.91
C GLN A 189 8.54 -6.87 0.84
N SER A 190 8.59 -6.14 -0.27
CA SER A 190 7.69 -5.01 -0.55
C SER A 190 6.22 -5.43 -0.50
N HIS A 191 5.86 -6.58 -1.08
CA HIS A 191 4.50 -7.13 -0.98
C HIS A 191 4.10 -7.58 0.44
N ARG A 192 5.01 -8.18 1.23
CA ARG A 192 4.73 -8.48 2.65
C ARG A 192 4.41 -7.21 3.43
N ILE A 193 5.22 -6.16 3.22
CA ILE A 193 5.06 -4.86 3.87
C ILE A 193 3.73 -4.23 3.46
N LYS A 194 3.35 -4.28 2.17
CA LYS A 194 2.02 -3.83 1.71
C LYS A 194 0.90 -4.48 2.51
N ILE A 195 0.84 -5.81 2.50
CA ILE A 195 -0.29 -6.55 3.10
C ILE A 195 -0.35 -6.30 4.61
N ALA A 196 0.80 -6.32 5.30
CA ALA A 196 0.86 -6.07 6.73
C ALA A 196 0.45 -4.65 7.11
N THR A 197 0.98 -3.65 6.39
CA THR A 197 0.70 -2.22 6.64
C THR A 197 -0.76 -1.89 6.38
N MET A 198 -1.28 -2.31 5.23
CA MET A 198 -2.68 -2.06 4.87
C MET A 198 -3.62 -2.72 5.88
N SER A 199 -3.34 -3.95 6.30
CA SER A 199 -4.15 -4.65 7.30
C SER A 199 -4.12 -3.94 8.66
N ALA A 200 -2.94 -3.49 9.12
CA ALA A 200 -2.79 -2.75 10.36
C ALA A 200 -3.57 -1.42 10.34
N ALA A 201 -3.46 -0.65 9.25
CA ALA A 201 -4.16 0.61 9.08
C ALA A 201 -5.69 0.43 8.98
N ALA A 202 -6.16 -0.56 8.22
CA ALA A 202 -7.60 -0.85 8.10
C ALA A 202 -8.23 -1.29 9.43
N LEU A 203 -7.45 -1.92 10.32
CA LEU A 203 -7.85 -2.28 11.69
C LEU A 203 -7.69 -1.13 12.70
N GLY A 204 -7.03 -0.03 12.32
CA GLY A 204 -6.69 1.05 13.25
C GLY A 204 -5.66 0.66 14.32
N ASP A 205 -4.86 -0.37 14.10
CA ASP A 205 -3.88 -0.86 15.09
C ASP A 205 -2.53 -0.14 14.94
N GLN A 206 -2.33 0.89 15.76
CA GLN A 206 -1.11 1.69 15.78
C GLN A 206 0.16 0.85 16.08
N ARG A 207 0.05 -0.16 16.94
CA ARG A 207 1.20 -1.00 17.32
C ARG A 207 1.66 -1.87 16.15
N LEU A 208 0.72 -2.44 15.40
CA LEU A 208 1.04 -3.20 14.19
C LEU A 208 1.57 -2.27 13.09
N LEU A 209 1.04 -1.05 12.98
CA LEU A 209 1.54 -0.05 12.03
C LEU A 209 2.98 0.36 12.32
N ASP A 210 3.33 0.59 13.59
CA ASP A 210 4.70 0.95 13.98
C ASP A 210 5.69 -0.20 13.72
N ALA A 211 5.27 -1.45 13.94
CA ALA A 211 6.06 -2.62 13.56
C ALA A 211 6.25 -2.72 12.04
N ALA A 212 5.21 -2.42 11.25
CA ALA A 212 5.28 -2.39 9.80
C ALA A 212 6.20 -1.25 9.30
N ARG A 213 6.16 -0.09 9.95
CA ARG A 213 7.06 1.04 9.66
C ARG A 213 8.52 0.65 9.77
N TRP A 214 8.88 -0.08 10.83
CA TRP A 214 10.24 -0.57 11.01
C TRP A 214 10.67 -1.47 9.84
N GLN A 215 9.81 -2.38 9.41
CA GLN A 215 10.08 -3.25 8.24
C GLN A 215 10.14 -2.47 6.93
N PHE A 216 9.32 -1.43 6.77
CA PHE A 216 9.36 -0.52 5.63
C PHE A 216 10.71 0.20 5.52
N ILE A 217 11.18 0.81 6.62
CA ILE A 217 12.49 1.48 6.68
C ILE A 217 13.62 0.49 6.38
N LYS A 218 13.57 -0.71 6.98
CA LYS A 218 14.55 -1.76 6.72
C LYS A 218 14.57 -2.17 5.25
N GLN A 219 13.39 -2.30 4.61
CA GLN A 219 13.29 -2.61 3.20
C GLN A 219 13.90 -1.51 2.34
N LEU A 220 13.62 -0.23 2.60
CA LEU A 220 14.26 0.87 1.87
C LEU A 220 15.80 0.76 1.96
N ASN A 221 16.33 0.51 3.16
CA ASN A 221 17.77 0.40 3.39
C ASN A 221 18.42 -0.80 2.66
N GLN A 222 17.68 -1.89 2.46
CA GLN A 222 18.21 -3.15 1.92
C GLN A 222 17.90 -3.35 0.44
N ASN A 223 16.86 -2.73 -0.09
CA ASN A 223 16.36 -2.95 -1.46
C ASN A 223 16.81 -1.87 -2.43
N LEU A 224 16.99 -0.64 -1.95
CA LEU A 224 17.24 0.53 -2.79
C LEU A 224 18.66 1.03 -2.62
N HIS A 225 19.30 1.33 -3.74
CA HIS A 225 20.60 1.97 -3.80
C HIS A 225 20.48 3.48 -3.67
N PRO A 226 21.58 4.19 -3.33
CA PRO A 226 21.57 5.64 -3.19
C PRO A 226 21.12 6.41 -4.46
N ASP A 227 21.25 5.81 -5.64
CA ASP A 227 20.82 6.40 -6.91
C ASP A 227 19.34 6.15 -7.25
N GLY A 228 18.63 5.39 -6.43
CA GLY A 228 17.21 5.03 -6.60
C GLY A 228 16.97 3.72 -7.35
N THR A 229 18.01 3.05 -7.86
CA THR A 229 17.86 1.71 -8.42
C THR A 229 17.47 0.71 -7.33
N SER A 230 16.75 -0.35 -7.73
CA SER A 230 16.39 -1.45 -6.83
C SER A 230 17.17 -2.72 -7.18
N ILE A 231 17.40 -3.57 -6.18
CA ILE A 231 18.02 -4.90 -6.40
C ILE A 231 17.26 -5.71 -7.45
N ASP A 232 15.93 -5.57 -7.52
CA ASP A 232 15.10 -6.22 -8.53
C ASP A 232 15.51 -5.85 -9.97
N PHE A 233 15.89 -4.59 -10.20
CA PHE A 233 16.39 -4.15 -11.50
C PHE A 233 17.75 -4.78 -11.81
N GLU A 234 18.66 -4.81 -10.84
CA GLU A 234 20.00 -5.38 -11.01
C GLU A 234 19.95 -6.89 -11.31
N GLU A 235 19.08 -7.62 -10.63
CA GLU A 235 18.98 -9.07 -10.78
C GLU A 235 18.29 -9.48 -12.09
N ARG A 236 17.28 -8.70 -12.51
CA ARG A 236 16.33 -9.11 -13.56
C ARG A 236 16.47 -8.32 -14.84
N ASP A 237 17.16 -7.19 -14.81
CA ASP A 237 17.31 -6.28 -15.94
C ASP A 237 15.94 -5.88 -16.52
N ALA A 238 15.00 -5.53 -15.64
CA ALA A 238 13.58 -5.39 -15.97
C ALA A 238 12.92 -4.26 -15.17
N LEU A 239 12.47 -3.19 -15.86
CA LEU A 239 11.66 -2.13 -15.27
C LEU A 239 10.29 -2.63 -14.85
N HIS A 240 9.79 -3.74 -15.43
CA HIS A 240 8.62 -4.43 -14.91
C HIS A 240 8.75 -4.71 -13.40
N TYR A 241 9.90 -5.22 -12.97
CA TYR A 241 10.13 -5.53 -11.56
C TYR A 241 10.48 -4.32 -10.71
N VAL A 242 10.91 -3.20 -11.30
CA VAL A 242 10.97 -1.90 -10.61
C VAL A 242 9.55 -1.46 -10.23
N VAL A 243 8.60 -1.48 -11.18
CA VAL A 243 7.20 -1.16 -10.90
C VAL A 243 6.61 -2.14 -9.87
N TYR A 244 6.83 -3.44 -10.08
CA TYR A 244 6.33 -4.49 -9.19
C TYR A 244 6.90 -4.40 -7.76
N ASN A 245 8.10 -3.86 -7.60
CA ASN A 245 8.71 -3.59 -6.30
C ASN A 245 8.19 -2.30 -5.64
N LEU A 246 8.06 -1.20 -6.40
CA LEU A 246 7.72 0.12 -5.85
C LEU A 246 6.22 0.28 -5.56
N GLU A 247 5.34 -0.26 -6.41
CA GLU A 247 3.89 -0.15 -6.24
C GLU A 247 3.40 -0.63 -4.86
N PRO A 248 3.80 -1.81 -4.35
CA PRO A 248 3.38 -2.23 -3.02
C PRO A 248 3.91 -1.33 -1.90
N LEU A 249 5.08 -0.71 -2.04
CA LEU A 249 5.58 0.27 -1.08
C LEU A 249 4.78 1.57 -1.10
N VAL A 250 4.37 2.03 -2.29
CA VAL A 250 3.45 3.18 -2.42
C VAL A 250 2.10 2.88 -1.78
N ARG A 251 1.55 1.67 -2.00
CA ARG A 251 0.29 1.24 -1.34
C ARG A 251 0.43 1.20 0.18
N ALA A 252 1.55 0.72 0.71
CA ALA A 252 1.83 0.79 2.14
C ALA A 252 1.88 2.23 2.66
N ALA A 253 2.56 3.13 1.94
CA ALA A 253 2.64 4.54 2.29
C ALA A 253 1.28 5.25 2.26
N MET A 254 0.42 4.93 1.28
CA MET A 254 -0.97 5.41 1.24
C MET A 254 -1.75 4.98 2.48
N ALA A 255 -1.68 3.71 2.87
CA ALA A 255 -2.36 3.22 4.07
C ALA A 255 -1.82 3.87 5.35
N ALA A 256 -0.51 4.03 5.48
CA ALA A 256 0.11 4.72 6.62
C ALA A 256 -0.29 6.21 6.70
N ASN A 257 -0.50 6.87 5.56
CA ASN A 257 -0.97 8.25 5.50
C ASN A 257 -2.37 8.44 6.09
N THR A 258 -3.22 7.41 6.00
CA THR A 258 -4.55 7.40 6.67
C THR A 258 -4.47 7.36 8.19
N MET A 259 -3.29 7.07 8.72
CA MET A 259 -2.95 7.03 10.14
C MET A 259 -2.00 8.19 10.52
N GLY A 260 -1.89 9.20 9.64
CA GLY A 260 -1.09 10.40 9.88
C GLY A 260 0.41 10.24 9.68
N GLN A 261 0.88 9.18 9.02
CA GLN A 261 2.31 8.96 8.76
C GLN A 261 2.66 9.18 7.29
N ASP A 262 3.63 10.06 7.01
CA ASP A 262 4.21 10.21 5.67
C ASP A 262 5.38 9.23 5.50
N TRP A 263 5.17 8.19 4.70
CA TRP A 263 6.19 7.20 4.38
C TRP A 263 6.83 7.40 3.01
N LEU A 264 6.30 8.29 2.17
CA LEU A 264 6.87 8.55 0.85
C LEU A 264 8.26 9.18 0.99
N THR A 265 8.38 10.16 1.89
CA THR A 265 9.62 10.91 2.15
C THR A 265 10.44 10.38 3.31
N LEU A 266 10.00 9.29 3.94
CA LEU A 266 10.67 8.67 5.09
C LEU A 266 12.06 8.15 4.69
N ARG A 267 13.08 8.58 5.44
CA ARG A 267 14.48 8.24 5.18
C ARG A 267 14.90 6.99 5.92
N ALA A 268 15.59 6.09 5.21
CA ALA A 268 16.36 5.02 5.81
C ALA A 268 17.74 5.50 6.27
N ASP A 269 18.48 4.63 6.98
CA ASP A 269 19.81 4.94 7.52
C ASP A 269 20.83 5.31 6.43
N ASN A 270 20.71 4.71 5.23
CA ASN A 270 21.52 5.05 4.05
C ASN A 270 21.06 6.35 3.34
N GLY A 271 20.05 7.04 3.85
CA GLY A 271 19.50 8.29 3.32
C GLY A 271 18.48 8.13 2.19
N VAL A 272 18.28 6.91 1.66
CA VAL A 272 17.32 6.64 0.58
C VAL A 272 15.88 6.82 1.05
N THR A 273 15.01 7.22 0.13
CA THR A 273 13.57 7.34 0.33
C THR A 273 12.84 6.67 -0.82
N LEU A 274 11.55 6.36 -0.64
CA LEU A 274 10.72 5.86 -1.72
C LEU A 274 10.60 6.87 -2.87
N THR A 275 10.57 8.17 -2.55
CA THR A 275 10.66 9.30 -3.50
C THR A 275 11.82 9.15 -4.49
N VAL A 276 13.03 8.86 -4.00
CA VAL A 276 14.24 8.76 -4.86
C VAL A 276 14.11 7.61 -5.86
N ALA A 277 13.56 6.47 -5.46
CA ALA A 277 13.39 5.34 -6.36
C ALA A 277 12.29 5.55 -7.42
N ILE A 278 11.20 6.24 -7.06
CA ILE A 278 10.18 6.64 -8.03
C ILE A 278 10.76 7.64 -9.03
N ASP A 279 11.53 8.63 -8.56
CA ASP A 279 12.19 9.62 -9.41
C ASP A 279 13.17 9.00 -10.40
N TRP A 280 13.88 7.94 -9.99
CA TRP A 280 14.76 7.20 -10.87
C TRP A 280 14.03 6.57 -12.08
N LEU A 281 12.78 6.14 -11.90
CA LEU A 281 11.95 5.55 -12.96
C LEU A 281 11.38 6.59 -13.93
N VAL A 282 11.27 7.86 -13.52
CA VAL A 282 10.60 8.93 -14.28
C VAL A 282 11.10 9.06 -15.73
N PRO A 283 12.42 9.09 -16.02
CA PRO A 283 12.90 9.21 -17.40
C PRO A 283 12.47 8.06 -18.32
N TYR A 284 12.30 6.85 -17.78
CA TYR A 284 11.78 5.73 -18.56
C TYR A 284 10.28 5.87 -18.79
N ALA A 285 9.53 6.20 -17.73
CA ALA A 285 8.08 6.36 -17.79
C ALA A 285 7.65 7.54 -18.68
N SER A 286 8.45 8.62 -18.75
CA SER A 286 8.22 9.75 -19.66
C SER A 286 8.56 9.44 -21.12
N GLY A 287 9.28 8.33 -21.37
CA GLY A 287 9.82 7.97 -22.69
C GLY A 287 11.12 8.69 -23.06
N GLU A 288 11.73 9.44 -22.14
CA GLU A 288 13.06 10.04 -22.34
C GLU A 288 14.15 8.95 -22.47
N LYS A 289 14.00 7.87 -21.70
CA LYS A 289 14.83 6.66 -21.78
C LYS A 289 13.98 5.47 -22.21
N THR A 290 14.63 4.50 -22.84
CA THR A 290 14.02 3.20 -23.20
C THR A 290 14.81 2.08 -22.56
N HIS A 291 14.19 0.90 -22.41
CA HIS A 291 14.80 -0.27 -21.80
C HIS A 291 14.31 -1.54 -22.47
N GLN A 292 15.23 -2.45 -22.80
CA GLN A 292 14.92 -3.79 -23.28
C GLN A 292 14.87 -4.74 -22.09
N GLU A 293 13.70 -5.30 -21.81
CA GLU A 293 13.46 -6.12 -20.63
C GLU A 293 14.17 -7.48 -20.72
N TYR A 294 14.74 -7.91 -19.59
CA TYR A 294 15.31 -9.25 -19.34
C TYR A 294 16.51 -9.63 -20.21
N VAL A 295 17.21 -8.67 -20.83
CA VAL A 295 18.38 -8.96 -21.68
C VAL A 295 19.49 -9.61 -20.85
N ASN A 296 19.74 -9.10 -19.65
CA ASN A 296 20.77 -9.56 -18.74
C ASN A 296 20.21 -10.21 -17.46
N THR A 297 18.97 -10.71 -17.48
CA THR A 297 18.38 -11.35 -16.30
C THR A 297 19.22 -12.52 -15.81
N THR A 298 19.49 -12.55 -14.51
CA THR A 298 20.16 -13.66 -13.83
C THR A 298 19.17 -14.64 -13.18
N VAL A 299 17.88 -14.30 -13.18
CA VAL A 299 16.84 -15.09 -12.52
C VAL A 299 16.35 -16.21 -13.43
N LYS A 300 16.64 -17.45 -13.02
CA LYS A 300 16.30 -18.68 -13.77
C LYS A 300 14.83 -18.77 -14.18
N PHE A 301 13.91 -18.34 -13.31
CA PHE A 301 12.49 -18.46 -13.60
C PHE A 301 12.01 -17.45 -14.66
N ASP A 302 12.62 -16.27 -14.75
CA ASP A 302 12.32 -15.32 -15.82
C ASP A 302 12.75 -15.88 -17.19
N LEU A 303 13.91 -16.56 -17.23
CA LEU A 303 14.36 -17.29 -18.43
C LEU A 303 13.37 -18.39 -18.81
N GLN A 304 12.88 -19.18 -17.86
CA GLN A 304 11.89 -20.23 -18.11
C GLN A 304 10.58 -19.67 -18.67
N ARG A 305 10.11 -18.53 -18.14
CA ARG A 305 8.90 -17.86 -18.64
C ARG A 305 9.08 -17.34 -20.05
N ARG A 306 10.24 -16.74 -20.35
CA ARG A 306 10.61 -16.31 -21.70
C ARG A 306 10.63 -17.50 -22.67
N ASP A 307 11.29 -18.59 -22.30
CA ASP A 307 11.42 -19.79 -23.13
C ASP A 307 10.06 -20.50 -23.35
N ALA A 308 9.15 -20.38 -22.38
CA ALA A 308 7.77 -20.84 -22.49
C ALA A 308 6.84 -19.87 -23.27
N GLY A 309 7.36 -18.74 -23.77
CA GLY A 309 6.59 -17.76 -24.52
C GLY A 309 5.57 -16.98 -23.69
N VAL A 310 5.75 -16.89 -22.36
CA VAL A 310 4.88 -16.09 -21.50
C VAL A 310 5.02 -14.61 -21.90
N PRO A 311 3.90 -13.92 -22.22
CA PRO A 311 3.94 -12.51 -22.57
C PRO A 311 4.59 -11.65 -21.48
N GLY A 312 5.41 -10.66 -21.89
CA GLY A 312 6.03 -9.70 -20.98
C GLY A 312 7.39 -10.10 -20.40
N PHE A 313 8.02 -11.19 -20.86
CA PHE A 313 9.35 -11.64 -20.43
C PHE A 313 10.47 -11.39 -21.47
N THR A 314 10.24 -10.46 -22.40
CA THR A 314 11.19 -10.01 -23.44
C THR A 314 10.67 -8.74 -24.12
N GLY A 315 11.54 -8.03 -24.84
CA GLY A 315 11.20 -6.89 -25.69
C GLY A 315 11.31 -5.54 -24.98
N GLN A 316 10.88 -4.48 -25.67
CA GLN A 316 10.92 -3.13 -25.11
C GLN A 316 9.93 -3.01 -23.95
N TRP A 317 10.36 -2.34 -22.88
CA TRP A 317 9.48 -1.95 -21.80
C TRP A 317 8.46 -0.93 -22.28
N GLU A 318 7.20 -1.13 -21.89
CA GLU A 318 6.09 -0.23 -22.23
C GLU A 318 5.85 0.77 -21.08
N PRO A 319 6.09 2.08 -21.27
CA PRO A 319 5.93 3.07 -20.20
C PRO A 319 4.54 3.05 -19.55
N LYS A 320 3.51 2.78 -20.34
CA LYS A 320 2.11 2.69 -19.88
C LYS A 320 1.87 1.59 -18.85
N SER A 321 2.81 0.65 -18.67
CA SER A 321 2.73 -0.36 -17.61
C SER A 321 3.00 0.19 -16.20
N SER A 322 3.55 1.41 -16.10
CA SER A 322 3.77 2.12 -14.82
C SER A 322 2.61 3.05 -14.42
N ASP A 323 1.50 3.06 -15.17
CA ASP A 323 0.42 4.04 -14.98
C ASP A 323 -0.17 3.99 -13.58
N GLN A 324 -0.45 2.78 -13.07
CA GLN A 324 -1.00 2.58 -11.73
C GLN A 324 -0.06 3.12 -10.64
N LEU A 325 1.23 2.81 -10.72
CA LEU A 325 2.24 3.32 -9.78
C LEU A 325 2.22 4.85 -9.72
N PHE A 326 2.28 5.54 -10.85
CA PHE A 326 2.31 7.01 -10.87
C PHE A 326 0.98 7.63 -10.44
N TRP A 327 -0.17 7.02 -10.77
CA TRP A 327 -1.45 7.47 -10.24
C TRP A 327 -1.53 7.28 -8.72
N LEU A 328 -1.02 6.18 -8.15
CA LEU A 328 -0.98 5.97 -6.70
C LEU A 328 -0.03 6.97 -6.03
N ALA A 329 1.19 7.12 -6.56
CA ALA A 329 2.18 8.06 -6.03
C ALA A 329 1.67 9.50 -6.05
N SER A 330 0.90 9.87 -7.08
CA SER A 330 0.32 11.21 -7.20
C SER A 330 -0.70 11.58 -6.10
N THR A 331 -1.25 10.58 -5.40
CA THR A 331 -2.12 10.80 -4.24
C THR A 331 -1.34 11.21 -2.98
N LEU A 332 -0.05 10.88 -2.94
CA LEU A 332 0.86 11.23 -1.85
C LEU A 332 1.66 12.49 -2.17
N ASP A 333 1.98 12.71 -3.46
CA ASP A 333 2.72 13.88 -3.93
C ASP A 333 2.28 14.29 -5.33
N ALA A 334 1.66 15.46 -5.43
CA ALA A 334 1.06 15.97 -6.66
C ALA A 334 2.05 16.14 -7.83
N ARG A 335 3.37 16.15 -7.58
CA ARG A 335 4.37 16.29 -8.65
C ARG A 335 4.34 15.15 -9.67
N TYR A 336 3.83 13.98 -9.30
CA TYR A 336 3.70 12.84 -10.22
C TYR A 336 2.46 12.89 -11.11
N GLN A 337 1.50 13.78 -10.81
CA GLN A 337 0.23 13.85 -11.52
C GLN A 337 0.36 14.09 -13.02
N PRO A 338 1.20 15.03 -13.52
CA PRO A 338 1.33 15.27 -14.96
C PRO A 338 1.82 14.03 -15.72
N LEU A 339 2.78 13.29 -15.15
CA LEU A 339 3.28 12.05 -15.74
C LEU A 339 2.22 10.94 -15.71
N ALA A 340 1.51 10.78 -14.60
CA ALA A 340 0.41 9.81 -14.51
C ALA A 340 -0.66 10.05 -15.60
N GLN A 341 -1.00 11.33 -15.83
CA GLN A 341 -1.94 11.75 -16.87
C GLN A 341 -1.43 11.47 -18.29
N SER A 342 -0.12 11.65 -18.55
CA SER A 342 0.45 11.37 -19.87
C SER A 342 0.54 9.87 -20.19
N LEU A 343 0.69 9.03 -19.16
CA LEU A 343 0.74 7.57 -19.30
C LEU A 343 -0.62 6.97 -19.68
N ARG A 344 -1.65 7.26 -18.87
CA ARG A 344 -3.02 6.78 -19.10
C ARG A 344 -4.03 7.63 -18.32
N LYS A 345 -5.26 7.72 -18.82
CA LYS A 345 -6.40 8.18 -18.02
C LYS A 345 -6.53 7.35 -16.74
N GLN A 346 -6.77 8.02 -15.61
CA GLN A 346 -6.96 7.38 -14.31
C GLN A 346 -7.99 6.25 -14.38
N LEU A 347 -7.66 5.10 -13.80
CA LEU A 347 -8.55 3.95 -13.72
C LEU A 347 -9.80 4.30 -12.92
N SER A 348 -10.97 3.80 -13.34
CA SER A 348 -12.26 4.16 -12.73
C SER A 348 -12.33 3.84 -11.24
N TRP A 349 -11.70 2.74 -10.81
CA TRP A 349 -11.66 2.37 -9.38
C TRP A 349 -10.81 3.36 -8.57
N MET A 350 -9.73 3.90 -9.15
CA MET A 350 -8.91 4.93 -8.51
C MET A 350 -9.66 6.26 -8.45
N ALA A 351 -10.23 6.68 -9.59
CA ALA A 351 -10.99 7.93 -9.68
C ALA A 351 -12.20 7.97 -8.75
N ALA A 352 -12.77 6.82 -8.38
CA ALA A 352 -13.88 6.71 -7.45
C ALA A 352 -13.50 6.91 -5.98
N CYS A 353 -12.20 6.92 -5.63
CA CYS A 353 -11.78 6.89 -4.24
C CYS A 353 -10.53 7.68 -3.88
N TRP A 354 -9.50 7.63 -4.73
CA TRP A 354 -8.19 8.24 -4.47
C TRP A 354 -7.94 9.36 -5.48
N GLN A 355 -8.68 10.46 -5.31
CA GLN A 355 -8.48 11.68 -6.09
C GLN A 355 -7.38 12.52 -5.46
N ILE A 356 -6.70 13.29 -6.29
CA ILE A 356 -5.82 14.34 -5.81
C ILE A 356 -6.69 15.56 -5.61
N PRO A 357 -6.79 16.13 -4.39
CA PRO A 357 -7.51 17.37 -4.19
C PRO A 357 -6.96 18.42 -5.16
N ALA A 358 -7.84 19.17 -5.83
CA ALA A 358 -7.39 20.34 -6.58
C ALA A 358 -6.62 21.25 -5.63
N ALA A 359 -5.43 21.71 -6.03
CA ALA A 359 -4.69 22.70 -5.27
C ALA A 359 -5.65 23.87 -4.98
N GLN A 360 -5.92 24.14 -3.71
CA GLN A 360 -6.69 25.33 -3.36
C GLN A 360 -5.89 26.53 -3.87
N PRO A 361 -6.50 27.46 -4.62
CA PRO A 361 -5.81 28.69 -4.97
C PRO A 361 -5.36 29.34 -3.66
N ALA A 362 -4.08 29.73 -3.61
CA ALA A 362 -3.56 30.49 -2.48
C ALA A 362 -4.46 31.72 -2.26
N GLN A 363 -5.04 31.83 -1.06
CA GLN A 363 -5.86 32.96 -0.66
C GLN A 363 -4.99 34.19 -0.39
#